data_AF-A0A9Q1FNP9-F1
#
_entry.id   AF-A0A9Q1FNP9-F1
#
_cell.length_a   1.000
_cell.length_b   1.000
_cell.length_c   1.000
_cell.angle_alpha   90.00
_cell.angle_beta   90.00
_cell.angle_gamma   90.00
#
_symmetry.space_group_name_H-M   'P 1'
#
loop_
_entity.id
_entity.type
_entity.pdbx_description
1 polymer ?
#
loop_
_entity_poly.entity_id
_entity_poly.type
_entity_poly.pdbx_seq_one_letter_code
_entity_poly.pdbx_strand_id
1 'polypeptide(L)'
;MLSQLGIPLPFVLTMMTPPGHLLMEPDAYSLVDREVGYCQGSAFIVGLLLMQMPEEEAFCVSVRLMQEYRLRELFKPSMAELGLCIYQFEYLLQEQLPELNVHFRSQSFHTSMYASSWFLTLFLTFLPLPVATRVFDIFMYEGLEIIFRVGMAILQYNQTDLIQLDMEGMSQHFQKVIPHQFDSCPDKLILRAYQVRYNPKKMKKLEKEYTTIKNKEMEEQIEIKRLRTENRLLKQRIETLEKESAALADRLIQGQVTRALEAEENYGIKRELAVVRQQCSSTSDSLQRAQDTIQELQKHKRDLGKGVVRRTPICRQRVQAGWVRTLGEQW
;
A
#
# COMPACT_ATOMS: atom_id res chain seq x y z
N MET A 1 -2.10 -18.83 35.01
CA MET A 1 -1.25 -19.35 36.11
C MET A 1 -0.07 -18.46 36.49
N LEU A 2 0.50 -17.60 35.63
CA LEU A 2 1.47 -16.56 36.09
C LEU A 2 0.83 -15.43 36.91
N SER A 3 -0.48 -15.21 36.78
CA SER A 3 -1.27 -14.30 37.62
C SER A 3 -1.67 -14.88 38.97
N GLN A 4 -1.60 -16.20 39.17
CA GLN A 4 -1.97 -16.84 40.44
C GLN A 4 -0.82 -16.87 41.46
N LEU A 5 0.40 -16.52 41.05
CA LEU A 5 1.56 -16.36 41.94
C LEU A 5 1.76 -14.92 42.45
N GLY A 6 0.97 -13.94 41.99
CA GLY A 6 1.13 -12.54 42.41
C GLY A 6 2.46 -11.89 42.01
N ILE A 7 3.20 -12.51 41.08
CA ILE A 7 4.51 -12.05 40.62
C ILE A 7 4.29 -11.25 39.32
N PRO A 8 4.58 -9.94 39.28
CA PRO A 8 4.45 -9.13 38.06
C PRO A 8 5.28 -9.72 36.92
N LEU A 9 4.83 -9.67 35.66
CA LEU A 9 5.63 -10.06 34.48
C LEU A 9 7.06 -9.47 34.47
N PRO A 10 7.30 -8.22 34.91
CA PRO A 10 8.66 -7.67 35.08
C PRO A 10 9.53 -8.48 36.05
N PHE A 11 8.93 -9.13 37.04
CA PHE A 11 9.59 -9.84 38.11
C PHE A 11 9.98 -11.27 37.73
N VAL A 12 9.30 -11.89 36.74
CA VAL A 12 9.78 -13.14 36.11
C VAL A 12 11.03 -12.86 35.28
N LEU A 13 11.07 -11.74 34.55
CA LEU A 13 12.30 -11.27 33.90
C LEU A 13 13.41 -10.97 34.93
N THR A 14 13.05 -10.34 36.06
CA THR A 14 14.02 -9.96 37.11
C THR A 14 14.56 -11.17 37.89
N MET A 15 13.75 -12.22 38.09
CA MET A 15 14.18 -13.47 38.75
C MET A 15 15.03 -14.36 37.84
N MET A 16 14.99 -14.16 36.51
CA MET A 16 15.92 -14.77 35.55
C MET A 16 17.27 -14.06 35.49
N THR A 17 17.47 -12.97 36.24
CA THR A 17 18.74 -12.24 36.34
C THR A 17 19.16 -12.01 37.80
N PRO A 18 19.95 -12.91 38.41
CA PRO A 18 20.86 -12.50 39.46
C PRO A 18 21.92 -11.56 38.84
N PRO A 19 22.37 -10.49 39.53
CA PRO A 19 23.41 -9.62 39.00
C PRO A 19 24.73 -10.41 38.92
N GLY A 20 25.01 -10.99 37.74
CA GLY A 20 26.24 -11.75 37.49
C GLY A 20 26.15 -12.90 36.48
N HIS A 21 24.96 -13.31 36.02
CA HIS A 21 24.80 -14.45 35.10
C HIS A 21 24.42 -13.96 33.70
N LEU A 22 25.38 -13.99 32.78
CA LEU A 22 25.35 -13.30 31.47
C LEU A 22 25.10 -14.26 30.29
N LEU A 23 24.88 -15.56 30.55
CA LEU A 23 24.89 -16.60 29.52
C LEU A 23 23.49 -17.02 29.03
N MET A 24 22.42 -16.71 29.77
CA MET A 24 21.05 -17.18 29.48
C MET A 24 19.98 -16.08 29.48
N GLU A 25 20.31 -14.87 29.03
CA GLU A 25 19.25 -14.05 28.45
C GLU A 25 18.75 -14.74 27.16
N PRO A 26 17.46 -14.66 26.81
CA PRO A 26 17.01 -15.07 25.49
C PRO A 26 17.75 -14.35 24.35
N ASP A 27 18.41 -13.23 24.66
CA ASP A 27 19.37 -12.53 23.82
C ASP A 27 20.64 -13.36 23.55
N ALA A 28 21.12 -14.20 24.48
CA ALA A 28 22.25 -15.10 24.26
C ALA A 28 21.95 -16.19 23.22
N TYR A 29 20.75 -16.77 23.21
CA TYR A 29 20.34 -17.67 22.12
C TYR A 29 20.11 -16.90 20.81
N SER A 30 19.55 -15.69 20.87
CA SER A 30 19.40 -14.82 19.69
C SER A 30 20.74 -14.44 19.05
N LEU A 31 21.83 -14.43 19.83
CA LEU A 31 23.20 -14.25 19.33
C LEU A 31 23.74 -15.51 18.62
N VAL A 32 23.30 -16.70 19.03
CA VAL A 32 23.65 -17.99 18.41
C VAL A 32 22.83 -18.25 17.15
N ASP A 33 21.54 -17.88 17.15
CA ASP A 33 20.63 -18.09 16.02
C ASP A 33 19.84 -16.82 15.67
N ARG A 34 20.50 -15.95 14.91
CA ARG A 34 19.94 -14.65 14.47
C ARG A 34 18.69 -14.78 13.59
N GLU A 35 18.44 -15.94 12.97
CA GLU A 35 17.29 -16.14 12.08
C GLU A 35 16.00 -16.35 12.88
N VAL A 36 16.09 -16.95 14.07
CA VAL A 36 14.95 -17.15 14.97
C VAL A 36 14.74 -15.94 15.88
N GLY A 37 15.83 -15.40 16.44
CA GLY A 37 15.76 -14.38 17.48
C GLY A 37 15.02 -14.85 18.74
N TYR A 38 14.56 -13.90 19.57
CA TYR A 38 13.76 -14.21 20.75
C TYR A 38 12.30 -14.42 20.37
N CYS A 39 11.82 -15.66 20.52
CA CYS A 39 10.40 -15.98 20.44
C CYS A 39 9.81 -16.09 21.85
N GLN A 40 8.74 -15.35 22.14
CA GLN A 40 8.10 -15.32 23.45
C GLN A 40 7.72 -16.72 24.00
N GLY A 41 7.45 -17.68 23.11
CA GLY A 41 7.16 -19.07 23.50
C GLY A 41 8.36 -19.86 24.03
N SER A 42 9.57 -19.60 23.53
CA SER A 42 10.77 -20.37 23.92
C SER A 42 11.24 -20.05 25.35
N ALA A 43 10.91 -18.86 25.86
CA ALA A 43 11.19 -18.45 27.24
C ALA A 43 10.61 -19.41 28.27
N PHE A 44 9.42 -19.96 28.02
CA PHE A 44 8.78 -20.92 28.92
C PHE A 44 9.52 -22.26 28.96
N ILE A 45 10.03 -22.71 27.81
CA ILE A 45 10.81 -23.94 27.70
C ILE A 45 12.15 -23.76 28.43
N VAL A 46 12.84 -22.64 28.20
CA VAL A 46 14.09 -22.32 28.91
C VAL A 46 13.83 -22.19 30.42
N GLY A 47 12.74 -21.53 30.81
CA GLY A 47 12.32 -21.41 32.20
C GLY A 47 12.10 -22.76 32.88
N LEU A 48 11.45 -23.72 32.19
CA LEU A 48 11.31 -25.08 32.70
C LEU A 48 12.68 -25.75 32.90
N LEU A 49 13.58 -25.64 31.92
CA LEU A 49 14.92 -26.24 32.02
C LEU A 49 15.70 -25.67 33.20
N LEU A 50 15.68 -24.35 33.40
CA LEU A 50 16.35 -23.70 34.54
C LEU A 50 15.77 -24.09 35.90
N MET A 51 14.52 -24.55 35.95
CA MET A 51 13.95 -25.12 37.19
C MET A 51 14.46 -26.55 37.46
N GLN A 52 14.94 -27.27 36.45
CA GLN A 52 15.34 -28.68 36.57
C GLN A 52 16.86 -28.90 36.58
N MET A 53 17.65 -27.98 35.99
CA MET A 53 19.09 -28.12 35.86
C MET A 53 19.84 -26.78 35.93
N PRO A 54 21.15 -26.78 36.21
CA PRO A 54 21.97 -25.57 36.20
C PRO A 54 21.98 -24.84 34.85
N GLU A 55 22.30 -23.55 34.88
CA GLU A 55 22.25 -22.65 33.72
C GLU A 55 23.01 -23.18 32.49
N GLU A 56 24.24 -23.66 32.69
CA GLU A 56 25.10 -24.16 31.61
C GLU A 56 24.50 -25.40 30.91
N GLU A 57 23.93 -26.32 31.69
CA GLU A 57 23.27 -27.53 31.19
C GLU A 57 21.97 -27.18 30.47
N ALA A 58 21.17 -26.28 31.05
CA ALA A 58 19.94 -25.79 30.46
C ALA A 58 20.19 -25.15 29.09
N PHE A 59 21.30 -24.43 28.93
CA PHE A 59 21.68 -23.83 27.66
C PHE A 59 21.97 -24.90 26.63
N CYS A 60 22.80 -25.88 26.99
CA CYS A 60 23.18 -26.98 26.09
C CYS A 60 21.95 -27.79 25.64
N VAL A 61 21.05 -28.11 26.57
CA VAL A 61 19.79 -28.80 26.27
C VAL A 61 18.89 -27.93 25.39
N SER A 62 18.74 -26.64 25.68
CA SER A 62 17.92 -25.73 24.87
C SER A 62 18.41 -25.62 23.42
N VAL A 63 19.72 -25.53 23.20
CA VAL A 63 20.34 -25.51 21.86
C VAL A 63 20.07 -26.83 21.14
N ARG A 64 20.19 -27.96 21.85
CA ARG A 64 19.90 -29.28 21.29
C ARG A 64 18.44 -29.45 20.90
N LEU A 65 17.52 -29.00 21.75
CA LEU A 65 16.08 -28.99 21.49
C LEU A 65 15.74 -28.18 20.24
N MET A 66 16.33 -27.00 20.09
CA MET A 66 16.11 -26.17 18.92
C MET A 66 16.61 -26.83 17.63
N GLN A 67 17.84 -27.36 17.65
CA GLN A 67 18.48 -27.92 16.45
C GLN A 67 17.98 -29.31 16.07
N GLU A 68 17.84 -30.23 17.02
CA GLU A 68 17.53 -31.63 16.73
C GLU A 68 16.05 -31.97 16.77
N TYR A 69 15.31 -31.39 17.70
CA TYR A 69 13.87 -31.63 17.82
C TYR A 69 13.05 -30.73 16.89
N ARG A 70 13.73 -30.00 15.99
CA ARG A 70 13.16 -29.06 15.02
C ARG A 70 12.27 -27.97 15.66
N LEU A 71 12.40 -27.73 16.97
CA LEU A 71 11.68 -26.65 17.66
C LEU A 71 12.01 -25.29 17.06
N ARG A 72 13.24 -25.11 16.56
CA ARG A 72 13.66 -23.91 15.82
C ARG A 72 12.69 -23.54 14.70
N GLU A 73 12.20 -24.53 13.95
CA GLU A 73 11.32 -24.31 12.80
C GLU A 73 9.96 -23.73 13.21
N LEU A 74 9.47 -24.05 14.43
CA LEU A 74 8.25 -23.49 14.99
C LEU A 74 8.39 -22.02 15.38
N PHE A 75 9.61 -21.55 15.65
CA PHE A 75 9.89 -20.19 16.10
C PHE A 75 10.43 -19.27 15.00
N LYS A 76 10.63 -19.78 13.77
CA LYS A 76 11.04 -18.92 12.65
C LYS A 76 10.02 -17.81 12.41
N PRO A 77 10.44 -16.60 11.99
CA PRO A 77 9.52 -15.46 11.76
C PRO A 77 8.39 -15.74 10.76
N SER A 78 8.61 -16.67 9.82
CA SER A 78 7.58 -17.08 8.86
C SER A 78 6.43 -17.86 9.51
N MET A 79 6.62 -18.41 10.72
CA MET A 79 5.70 -19.31 11.43
C MET A 79 5.20 -20.46 10.54
N ALA A 80 6.01 -20.87 9.56
CA ALA A 80 5.61 -21.84 8.54
C ALA A 80 5.34 -23.22 9.15
N GLU A 81 6.21 -23.68 10.05
CA GLU A 81 6.06 -24.97 10.74
C GLU A 81 4.88 -24.93 11.71
N LEU A 82 4.66 -23.80 12.41
CA LEU A 82 3.49 -23.65 13.28
C LEU A 82 2.20 -23.74 12.45
N GLY A 83 2.13 -23.04 11.32
CA GLY A 83 0.99 -23.12 10.41
C GLY A 83 0.75 -24.54 9.88
N LEU A 84 1.82 -25.29 9.60
CA LEU A 84 1.75 -26.71 9.25
C LEU A 84 1.16 -27.54 10.40
N CYS A 85 1.64 -27.35 11.64
CA CYS A 85 1.10 -28.06 12.79
C CYS A 85 -0.38 -27.75 13.03
N ILE A 86 -0.79 -26.49 12.89
CA ILE A 86 -2.19 -26.10 12.98
C ILE A 86 -3.04 -26.77 11.88
N TYR A 87 -2.55 -26.82 10.64
CA TYR A 87 -3.23 -27.50 9.53
C TYR A 87 -3.40 -29.00 9.79
N GLN A 88 -2.33 -29.66 10.25
CA GLN A 88 -2.37 -31.08 10.62
C GLN A 88 -3.30 -31.36 11.79
N PHE A 89 -3.31 -30.47 12.79
CA PHE A 89 -4.16 -30.60 13.97
C PHE A 89 -5.64 -30.37 13.63
N GLU A 90 -5.94 -29.38 12.78
CA GLU A 90 -7.30 -29.17 12.28
C GLU A 90 -7.80 -30.37 11.49
N TYR A 91 -6.94 -31.01 10.69
CA TYR A 91 -7.28 -32.25 10.01
C TYR A 91 -7.61 -33.39 10.99
N LEU A 92 -6.82 -33.56 12.05
CA LEU A 92 -7.11 -34.54 13.11
C LEU A 92 -8.44 -34.26 13.80
N LEU A 93 -8.73 -32.98 14.08
CA LEU A 93 -9.99 -32.54 14.65
C LEU A 93 -11.16 -32.91 13.73
N GLN A 94 -11.04 -32.64 12.43
CA GLN A 94 -12.05 -32.97 11.43
C GLN A 94 -12.28 -34.50 11.31
N GLU A 95 -11.22 -35.31 11.39
CA GLU A 95 -11.32 -36.76 11.25
C GLU A 95 -11.88 -37.44 12.52
N GLN A 96 -11.49 -36.98 13.71
CA GLN A 96 -11.82 -37.66 14.97
C GLN A 96 -12.99 -37.06 15.72
N LEU A 97 -13.24 -35.75 15.57
CA LEU A 97 -14.34 -35.04 16.23
C LEU A 97 -15.07 -34.14 15.21
N PRO A 98 -15.70 -34.71 14.17
CA PRO A 98 -16.30 -33.96 13.08
C PRO A 98 -17.41 -33.00 13.55
N GLU A 99 -18.22 -33.41 14.53
CA GLU A 99 -19.29 -32.57 15.10
C GLU A 99 -18.70 -31.33 15.79
N LEU A 100 -17.62 -31.51 16.54
CA LEU A 100 -16.93 -30.40 17.22
C LEU A 100 -16.27 -29.47 16.19
N ASN A 101 -15.68 -30.02 15.12
CA ASN A 101 -15.11 -29.23 14.03
C ASN A 101 -16.16 -28.34 13.34
N VAL A 102 -17.34 -28.89 13.04
CA VAL A 102 -18.45 -28.14 12.44
C VAL A 102 -18.91 -27.04 13.40
N HIS A 103 -19.06 -27.35 14.68
CA HIS A 103 -19.42 -26.35 15.70
C HIS A 103 -18.40 -25.22 15.76
N PHE A 104 -17.10 -25.53 15.88
CA PHE A 104 -16.03 -24.53 15.90
C PHE A 104 -16.06 -23.64 14.67
N ARG A 105 -16.25 -24.22 13.48
CA ARG A 105 -16.38 -23.46 12.22
C ARG A 105 -17.62 -22.57 12.21
N SER A 106 -18.75 -23.04 12.71
CA SER A 106 -19.99 -22.23 12.81
C SER A 106 -19.84 -21.02 13.72
N GLN A 107 -19.01 -21.16 14.78
CA GLN A 107 -18.71 -20.11 15.74
C GLN A 107 -17.51 -19.23 15.35
N SER A 108 -16.94 -19.42 14.15
CA SER A 108 -15.68 -18.78 13.72
C SER A 108 -14.52 -18.97 14.71
N PHE A 109 -14.53 -20.08 15.45
CA PHE A 109 -13.50 -20.42 16.43
C PHE A 109 -12.40 -21.23 15.76
N HIS A 110 -11.37 -20.54 15.28
CA HIS A 110 -10.29 -21.14 14.51
C HIS A 110 -9.31 -21.92 15.41
N THR A 111 -8.80 -23.04 14.90
CA THR A 111 -7.81 -23.89 15.58
C THR A 111 -6.59 -23.10 16.07
N SER A 112 -6.13 -22.12 15.29
CA SER A 112 -4.99 -21.27 15.64
C SER A 112 -5.22 -20.43 16.91
N MET A 113 -6.47 -20.13 17.29
CA MET A 113 -6.77 -19.28 18.44
C MET A 113 -6.41 -19.94 19.78
N TYR A 114 -6.56 -21.26 19.88
CA TYR A 114 -6.29 -22.00 21.12
C TYR A 114 -5.07 -22.90 21.02
N ALA A 115 -4.77 -23.48 19.85
CA ALA A 115 -3.71 -24.47 19.72
C ALA A 115 -2.31 -23.86 19.51
N SER A 116 -2.20 -22.60 19.07
CA SER A 116 -0.89 -21.99 18.78
C SER A 116 0.03 -21.99 20.01
N SER A 117 -0.50 -21.65 21.19
CA SER A 117 0.28 -21.67 22.45
C SER A 117 0.66 -23.09 22.86
N TRP A 118 -0.16 -24.09 22.55
CA TRP A 118 0.13 -25.50 22.86
C TRP A 118 1.40 -25.98 22.15
N PHE A 119 1.52 -25.69 20.85
CA PHE A 119 2.70 -26.06 20.05
C PHE A 119 3.92 -25.20 20.40
N LEU A 120 3.76 -23.88 20.54
CA LEU A 120 4.88 -22.98 20.80
C LEU A 120 5.47 -23.13 22.20
N THR A 121 4.68 -23.55 23.19
CA THR A 121 5.12 -23.64 24.59
C THR A 121 5.11 -25.06 25.12
N LEU A 122 4.81 -26.06 24.27
CA LEU A 122 4.70 -27.47 24.66
C LEU A 122 3.76 -27.65 25.86
N PHE A 123 2.62 -26.95 25.84
CA PHE A 123 1.63 -26.84 26.92
C PHE A 123 2.09 -26.16 28.22
N LEU A 124 3.31 -25.63 28.33
CA LEU A 124 3.81 -25.01 29.58
C LEU A 124 3.04 -23.76 30.02
N THR A 125 2.36 -23.09 29.08
CA THR A 125 1.49 -21.95 29.39
C THR A 125 0.03 -22.33 29.63
N PHE A 126 -0.35 -23.57 29.27
CA PHE A 126 -1.73 -24.04 29.29
C PHE A 126 -2.00 -25.00 30.45
N LEU A 127 -1.11 -25.96 30.69
CA LEU A 127 -1.25 -26.96 31.74
C LEU A 127 -0.49 -26.56 33.01
N PRO A 128 -0.95 -27.03 34.18
CA PRO A 128 -0.19 -26.97 35.43
C PRO A 128 1.20 -27.60 35.28
N LEU A 129 2.18 -27.04 35.98
CA LEU A 129 3.59 -27.44 35.86
C LEU A 129 3.81 -28.97 36.01
N PRO A 130 3.22 -29.69 36.98
CA PRO A 130 3.44 -31.14 37.09
C PRO A 130 2.99 -31.94 35.86
N VAL A 131 1.89 -31.50 35.22
CA VAL A 131 1.36 -32.15 34.02
C VAL A 131 2.19 -31.74 32.80
N ALA A 132 2.51 -30.45 32.68
CA ALA A 132 3.30 -29.90 31.59
C ALA A 132 4.71 -30.51 31.54
N THR A 133 5.37 -30.70 32.69
CA THR A 133 6.68 -31.37 32.76
C THR A 133 6.60 -32.81 32.24
N ARG A 134 5.53 -33.56 32.56
CA ARG A 134 5.37 -34.92 32.04
C ARG A 134 5.16 -34.95 30.52
N VAL A 135 4.40 -34.01 29.98
CA VAL A 135 4.26 -33.85 28.53
C VAL A 135 5.61 -33.50 27.90
N PHE A 136 6.38 -32.62 28.55
CA PHE A 136 7.72 -32.24 28.10
C PHE A 136 8.71 -33.41 28.11
N ASP A 137 8.69 -34.25 29.15
CA ASP A 137 9.53 -35.45 29.23
C ASP A 137 9.26 -36.42 28.08
N ILE A 138 7.99 -36.66 27.76
CA ILE A 138 7.60 -37.53 26.64
C ILE A 138 7.96 -36.87 25.32
N PHE A 139 7.82 -35.55 25.21
CA PHE A 139 8.23 -34.79 24.03
C PHE A 139 9.74 -34.94 23.75
N MET A 140 10.58 -34.96 24.79
CA MET A 140 12.01 -35.24 24.62
C MET A 140 12.29 -36.66 24.14
N TYR A 141 11.37 -37.62 24.29
CA TYR A 141 11.55 -38.99 23.80
C TYR A 141 10.92 -39.23 22.41
N GLU A 142 9.69 -38.74 22.19
CA GLU A 142 8.88 -39.03 21.01
C GLU A 142 8.83 -37.87 19.99
N GLY A 143 9.23 -36.66 20.39
CA GLY A 143 9.13 -35.44 19.59
C GLY A 143 7.71 -34.85 19.57
N LEU A 144 7.40 -34.08 18.52
CA LEU A 144 6.14 -33.31 18.44
C LEU A 144 4.87 -34.16 18.38
N GLU A 145 4.95 -35.46 18.10
CA GLU A 145 3.78 -36.34 18.02
C GLU A 145 2.93 -36.31 19.31
N ILE A 146 3.57 -36.29 20.48
CA ILE A 146 2.85 -36.24 21.75
C ILE A 146 2.01 -34.98 21.90
N ILE A 147 2.44 -33.85 21.32
CA ILE A 147 1.73 -32.58 21.40
C ILE A 147 0.40 -32.66 20.66
N PHE A 148 0.38 -33.29 19.48
CA PHE A 148 -0.86 -33.58 18.74
C PHE A 148 -1.78 -34.51 19.54
N ARG A 149 -1.22 -35.58 20.13
CA ARG A 149 -1.97 -36.56 20.90
C ARG A 149 -2.61 -35.94 22.15
N VAL A 150 -1.86 -35.16 22.92
CA VAL A 150 -2.34 -34.47 24.12
C VAL A 150 -3.40 -33.44 23.75
N GLY A 151 -3.18 -32.63 22.71
CA GLY A 151 -4.17 -31.66 22.24
C GLY A 151 -5.48 -32.32 21.84
N MET A 152 -5.43 -33.44 21.11
CA MET A 152 -6.64 -34.19 20.73
C MET A 152 -7.31 -34.85 21.93
N ALA A 153 -6.55 -35.40 22.89
CA ALA A 153 -7.12 -35.99 24.10
C ALA A 153 -7.86 -34.96 24.96
N ILE A 154 -7.33 -33.74 25.05
CA ILE A 154 -7.99 -32.61 25.73
C ILE A 154 -9.34 -32.30 25.07
N LEU A 155 -9.38 -32.25 23.73
CA LEU A 155 -10.62 -31.97 22.99
C LEU A 155 -11.64 -33.12 23.12
N GLN A 156 -11.18 -34.37 23.05
CA GLN A 156 -12.04 -35.55 23.24
C GLN A 156 -12.64 -35.60 24.65
N TYR A 157 -11.88 -35.19 25.67
CA TYR A 157 -12.38 -35.14 27.05
C TYR A 157 -13.46 -34.07 27.23
N ASN A 158 -13.30 -32.92 26.57
CA ASN A 158 -14.16 -31.74 26.73
C ASN A 158 -15.23 -31.59 25.63
N GLN A 159 -15.38 -32.58 24.74
CA GLN A 159 -16.26 -32.48 23.57
C GLN A 159 -17.71 -32.14 23.94
N THR A 160 -18.25 -32.80 24.98
CA THR A 160 -19.64 -32.64 25.41
C THR A 160 -19.95 -31.24 25.93
N ASP A 161 -18.96 -30.59 26.53
CA ASP A 161 -19.11 -29.25 27.11
C ASP A 161 -18.88 -28.20 26.03
N LEU A 162 -17.83 -28.37 25.21
CA LEU A 162 -17.45 -27.42 24.16
C LEU A 162 -18.53 -27.26 23.08
N ILE A 163 -19.28 -28.31 22.75
CA ILE A 163 -20.33 -28.24 21.72
C ILE A 163 -21.53 -27.38 22.13
N GLN A 164 -21.69 -27.11 23.44
CA GLN A 164 -22.80 -26.32 23.99
C GLN A 164 -22.44 -24.84 24.13
N LEU A 165 -21.17 -24.49 23.97
CA LEU A 165 -20.64 -23.16 24.22
C LEU A 165 -20.51 -22.36 22.93
N ASP A 166 -20.69 -21.04 23.02
CA ASP A 166 -20.36 -20.10 21.94
C ASP A 166 -18.86 -19.76 21.94
N MET A 167 -18.43 -18.89 21.02
CA MET A 167 -17.01 -18.52 20.87
C MET A 167 -16.38 -18.00 22.18
N GLU A 168 -17.09 -17.14 22.91
CA GLU A 168 -16.60 -16.59 24.18
C GLU A 168 -16.58 -17.66 25.28
N GLY A 169 -17.65 -18.45 25.41
CA GLY A 169 -17.74 -19.54 26.35
C GLY A 169 -16.64 -20.58 26.16
N MET A 170 -16.36 -20.97 24.90
CA MET A 170 -15.25 -21.87 24.58
C MET A 170 -13.91 -21.25 25.00
N SER A 171 -13.66 -19.99 24.66
CA SER A 171 -12.41 -19.30 25.04
C SER A 171 -12.20 -19.26 26.55
N GLN A 172 -13.25 -18.97 27.32
CA GLN A 172 -13.19 -18.99 28.78
C GLN A 172 -12.97 -20.41 29.33
N HIS A 173 -13.61 -21.41 28.74
CA HIS A 173 -13.48 -22.81 29.15
C HIS A 173 -12.06 -23.33 28.93
N PHE A 174 -11.44 -23.04 27.78
CA PHE A 174 -10.03 -23.35 27.51
C PHE A 174 -9.08 -22.70 28.52
N GLN A 175 -9.35 -21.47 28.95
CA GLN A 175 -8.44 -20.74 29.85
C GLN A 175 -8.60 -21.08 31.33
N LYS A 176 -9.83 -21.38 31.78
CA LYS A 176 -10.15 -21.48 33.21
C LYS A 176 -10.50 -22.88 33.68
N VAL A 177 -11.09 -23.72 32.82
CA VAL A 177 -11.62 -25.02 33.23
C VAL A 177 -10.65 -26.13 32.86
N ILE A 178 -10.32 -26.24 31.57
CA ILE A 178 -9.50 -27.35 31.05
C ILE A 178 -8.15 -27.52 31.76
N PRO A 179 -7.37 -26.45 32.06
CA PRO A 179 -6.06 -26.59 32.72
C PRO A 179 -6.13 -27.36 34.04
N HIS A 180 -7.19 -27.12 34.83
CA HIS A 180 -7.33 -27.65 36.18
C HIS A 180 -7.99 -29.04 36.24
N GLN A 181 -8.52 -29.56 35.13
CA GLN A 181 -9.15 -30.88 35.09
C GLN A 181 -8.18 -32.03 35.37
N PHE A 182 -6.88 -31.81 35.16
CA PHE A 182 -5.85 -32.84 35.26
C PHE A 182 -4.93 -32.66 36.49
N ASP A 183 -5.22 -31.70 37.38
CA ASP A 183 -4.41 -31.38 38.57
C ASP A 183 -4.18 -32.60 39.47
N SER A 184 -5.22 -33.43 39.65
CA SER A 184 -5.16 -34.55 40.60
C SER A 184 -4.41 -35.79 40.09
N CYS A 185 -4.23 -35.93 38.77
CA CYS A 185 -3.58 -37.12 38.19
C CYS A 185 -3.11 -36.86 36.75
N PRO A 186 -1.86 -36.40 36.56
CA PRO A 186 -1.27 -36.17 35.25
C PRO A 186 -1.30 -37.40 34.33
N ASP A 187 -1.12 -38.60 34.90
CA ASP A 187 -1.05 -39.86 34.15
C ASP A 187 -2.36 -40.15 33.40
N LYS A 188 -3.51 -39.68 33.88
CA LYS A 188 -4.80 -39.85 33.18
C LYS A 188 -4.79 -39.17 31.82
N LEU A 189 -4.22 -37.96 31.73
CA LEU A 189 -4.13 -37.24 30.46
C LEU A 189 -3.22 -37.97 29.49
N ILE A 190 -2.06 -38.41 29.96
CA ILE A 190 -1.07 -39.13 29.16
C ILE A 190 -1.66 -40.45 28.63
N LEU A 191 -2.31 -41.23 29.50
CA LEU A 191 -2.96 -42.49 29.11
C LEU A 191 -4.03 -42.27 28.03
N ARG A 192 -4.81 -41.18 28.12
CA ARG A 192 -5.76 -40.82 27.06
C ARG A 192 -5.07 -40.35 25.78
N ALA A 193 -3.98 -39.60 25.88
CA ALA A 193 -3.19 -39.16 24.73
C ALA A 193 -2.67 -40.37 23.91
N TYR A 194 -2.23 -41.44 24.57
CA TYR A 194 -1.82 -42.66 23.87
C TYR A 194 -2.97 -43.43 23.20
N GLN A 195 -4.21 -43.23 23.63
CA GLN A 195 -5.40 -43.81 22.97
C GLN A 195 -5.78 -43.04 21.69
N VAL A 196 -5.33 -41.80 21.54
CA VAL A 196 -5.57 -41.01 20.32
C VAL A 196 -4.89 -41.68 19.13
N ARG A 197 -5.63 -41.82 18.03
CA ARG A 197 -5.08 -42.36 16.79
C ARG A 197 -4.22 -41.31 16.11
N TYR A 198 -2.93 -41.56 15.97
CA TYR A 198 -2.03 -40.71 15.19
C TYR A 198 -1.39 -41.56 14.08
N ASN A 199 -1.44 -41.08 12.83
CA ASN A 199 -0.90 -41.78 11.68
C ASN A 199 0.25 -40.97 11.05
N PRO A 200 1.52 -41.35 11.30
CA PRO A 200 2.68 -40.62 10.79
C PRO A 200 2.71 -40.51 9.26
N LYS A 201 2.26 -41.54 8.54
CA LYS A 201 2.21 -41.52 7.07
C LYS A 201 1.23 -40.46 6.56
N LYS A 202 0.12 -40.28 7.27
CA LYS A 202 -0.90 -39.28 6.94
C LYS A 202 -0.40 -37.86 7.23
N MET A 203 0.29 -37.65 8.35
CA MET A 203 0.89 -36.36 8.68
C MET A 203 1.91 -35.91 7.63
N LYS A 204 2.76 -36.83 7.17
CA LYS A 204 3.72 -36.55 6.09
C LYS A 204 3.05 -36.26 4.74
N LYS A 205 1.86 -36.81 4.49
CA LYS A 205 1.05 -36.46 3.30
C LYS A 205 0.50 -35.04 3.43
N LEU A 206 -0.06 -34.69 4.60
CA LEU A 206 -0.59 -33.35 4.89
C LEU A 206 0.50 -32.28 4.82
N GLU A 207 1.72 -32.60 5.23
CA GLU A 207 2.89 -31.72 5.07
C GLU A 207 3.16 -31.36 3.61
N LYS A 208 3.15 -32.34 2.71
CA LYS A 208 3.32 -32.10 1.26
C LYS A 208 2.17 -31.29 0.68
N GLU A 209 0.95 -31.59 1.10
CA GLU A 209 -0.25 -30.86 0.67
C GLU A 209 -0.19 -29.39 1.11
N TYR A 210 0.09 -29.15 2.38
CA TYR A 210 0.23 -27.80 2.93
C TYR A 210 1.34 -27.01 2.25
N THR A 211 2.50 -27.64 2.00
CA THR A 211 3.59 -27.02 1.25
C THR A 211 3.14 -26.61 -0.16
N THR A 212 2.36 -27.45 -0.84
CA THR A 212 1.83 -27.16 -2.17
C THR A 212 0.85 -25.98 -2.14
N ILE A 213 -0.04 -25.96 -1.14
CA ILE A 213 -0.98 -24.84 -0.92
C ILE A 213 -0.21 -23.54 -0.70
N LYS A 214 0.79 -23.54 0.18
CA LYS A 214 1.58 -22.34 0.50
C LYS A 214 2.42 -21.84 -0.67
N ASN A 215 2.99 -22.74 -1.47
CA ASN A 215 3.70 -22.36 -2.69
C ASN A 215 2.77 -21.69 -3.70
N LYS A 216 1.56 -22.26 -3.90
CA LYS A 216 0.57 -21.67 -4.79
C LYS A 216 0.09 -20.30 -4.30
N GLU A 217 -0.20 -20.15 -3.00
CA GLU A 217 -0.54 -18.86 -2.41
C GLU A 217 0.57 -17.82 -2.60
N MET A 218 1.84 -18.22 -2.47
CA MET A 218 2.99 -17.34 -2.70
C MET A 218 3.06 -16.89 -4.16
N GLU A 219 2.91 -17.81 -5.12
CA GLU A 219 2.87 -17.52 -6.56
C GLU A 219 1.73 -16.55 -6.90
N GLU A 220 0.53 -16.80 -6.36
CA GLU A 220 -0.63 -15.90 -6.52
C GLU A 220 -0.35 -14.51 -5.95
N GLN A 221 0.30 -14.41 -4.79
CA GLN A 221 0.67 -13.11 -4.18
C GLN A 221 1.69 -12.35 -5.03
N ILE A 222 2.66 -13.05 -5.62
CA ILE A 222 3.64 -12.44 -6.53
C ILE A 222 2.94 -11.89 -7.77
N GLU A 223 2.04 -12.67 -8.36
CA GLU A 223 1.29 -12.26 -9.55
C GLU A 223 0.34 -11.09 -9.25
N ILE A 224 -0.35 -11.11 -8.11
CA ILE A 224 -1.19 -9.98 -7.67
C ILE A 224 -0.36 -8.70 -7.53
N LYS A 225 0.86 -8.77 -6.96
CA LYS A 225 1.75 -7.59 -6.83
C LYS A 225 2.21 -7.08 -8.19
N ARG A 226 2.54 -7.98 -9.11
CA ARG A 226 2.89 -7.63 -10.49
C ARG A 226 1.73 -6.92 -11.19
N LEU A 227 0.55 -7.54 -11.19
CA LEU A 227 -0.66 -6.99 -11.80
C LEU A 227 -1.05 -5.64 -11.19
N ARG A 228 -0.88 -5.44 -9.87
CA ARG A 228 -1.11 -4.14 -9.22
C ARG A 228 -0.16 -3.06 -9.71
N THR A 229 1.12 -3.41 -9.92
CA THR A 229 2.13 -2.48 -10.43
C THR A 229 1.86 -2.10 -11.88
N GLU A 230 1.54 -3.08 -12.72
CA GLU A 230 1.19 -2.87 -14.13
C GLU A 230 -0.09 -2.04 -14.28
N ASN A 231 -1.15 -2.35 -13.51
CA ASN A 231 -2.37 -1.55 -13.50
C ASN A 231 -2.12 -0.10 -13.07
N ARG A 232 -1.19 0.14 -12.13
CA ARG A 232 -0.82 1.50 -11.73
C ARG A 232 -0.17 2.27 -12.88
N LEU A 233 0.76 1.63 -13.61
CA LEU A 233 1.44 2.24 -14.75
C LEU A 233 0.47 2.51 -15.91
N LEU A 234 -0.43 1.57 -16.20
CA LEU A 234 -1.46 1.75 -17.23
C LEU A 234 -2.39 2.91 -16.89
N LYS A 235 -2.84 3.04 -15.64
CA LYS A 235 -3.64 4.18 -15.19
C LYS A 235 -2.92 5.52 -15.39
N GLN A 236 -1.63 5.59 -15.04
CA GLN A 236 -0.82 6.79 -15.29
C GLN A 236 -0.71 7.11 -16.78
N ARG A 237 -0.55 6.08 -17.62
CA ARG A 237 -0.48 6.28 -19.07
C ARG A 237 -1.79 6.80 -19.65
N ILE A 238 -2.92 6.26 -19.20
CA ILE A 238 -4.25 6.73 -19.58
C ILE A 238 -4.41 8.20 -19.18
N GLU A 239 -4.09 8.56 -17.93
CA GLU A 239 -4.20 9.95 -17.45
C GLU A 239 -3.35 10.92 -18.27
N THR A 240 -2.12 10.54 -18.63
CA THR A 240 -1.25 11.37 -19.49
C THR A 240 -1.85 11.53 -20.89
N LEU A 241 -2.33 10.44 -21.50
CA LEU A 241 -2.95 10.48 -22.83
C LEU A 241 -4.24 11.31 -22.83
N GLU A 242 -5.04 11.24 -21.77
CA GLU A 242 -6.24 12.07 -21.60
C GLU A 242 -5.88 13.56 -21.51
N LYS A 243 -4.83 13.92 -20.75
CA LYS A 243 -4.32 15.31 -20.69
C LYS A 243 -3.80 15.79 -22.04
N GLU A 244 -3.02 14.96 -22.74
CA GLU A 244 -2.52 15.28 -24.09
C GLU A 244 -3.66 15.46 -25.09
N SER A 245 -4.67 14.59 -25.04
CA SER A 245 -5.85 14.67 -25.89
C SER A 245 -6.67 15.93 -25.62
N ALA A 246 -6.87 16.29 -24.35
CA ALA A 246 -7.57 17.53 -23.98
C ALA A 246 -6.81 18.77 -24.47
N ALA A 247 -5.50 18.83 -24.25
CA ALA A 247 -4.67 19.93 -24.71
C ALA A 247 -4.64 20.08 -26.25
N LEU A 248 -4.67 18.97 -26.98
CA LEU A 248 -4.79 18.99 -28.44
C LEU A 248 -6.16 19.54 -28.89
N ALA A 249 -7.25 19.15 -28.23
CA ALA A 249 -8.58 19.66 -28.52
C ALA A 249 -8.68 21.18 -28.27
N ASP A 250 -8.14 21.66 -27.14
CA ASP A 250 -8.10 23.10 -26.82
C ASP A 250 -7.33 23.90 -27.87
N ARG A 251 -6.15 23.41 -28.29
CA ARG A 251 -5.37 24.05 -29.36
C ARG A 251 -6.12 24.12 -30.69
N LEU A 252 -6.86 23.07 -31.04
CA LEU A 252 -7.66 23.05 -32.27
C LEU A 252 -8.80 24.06 -32.21
N ILE A 253 -9.52 24.12 -31.09
CA ILE A 253 -10.61 25.07 -30.87
C ILE A 253 -10.06 26.50 -30.92
N GLN A 254 -8.99 26.78 -30.17
CA GLN A 254 -8.36 28.10 -30.16
C GLN A 254 -7.89 28.51 -31.56
N GLY A 255 -7.24 27.61 -32.29
CA GLY A 255 -6.82 27.87 -33.67
C GLY A 255 -7.98 28.07 -34.64
N GLN A 256 -9.16 27.49 -34.41
CA GLN A 256 -10.36 27.79 -35.21
C GLN A 256 -10.94 29.17 -34.86
N VAL A 257 -11.01 29.52 -33.57
CA VAL A 257 -11.49 30.82 -33.10
C VAL A 257 -10.60 31.94 -33.63
N THR A 258 -9.28 31.81 -33.53
CA THR A 258 -8.33 32.82 -34.06
C THR A 258 -8.54 33.02 -35.56
N ARG A 259 -8.63 31.94 -36.34
CA ARG A 259 -8.89 32.03 -37.80
C ARG A 259 -10.22 32.70 -38.13
N ALA A 260 -11.26 32.47 -37.32
CA ALA A 260 -12.55 33.12 -37.51
C ALA A 260 -12.49 34.63 -37.23
N LEU A 261 -11.82 35.04 -36.14
CA LEU A 261 -11.61 36.45 -35.80
C LEU A 261 -10.78 37.17 -36.87
N GLU A 262 -9.67 36.57 -37.31
CA GLU A 262 -8.85 37.11 -38.40
C GLU A 262 -9.64 37.25 -39.71
N ALA A 263 -10.56 36.32 -40.01
CA ALA A 263 -11.41 36.41 -41.19
C ALA A 263 -12.42 37.57 -41.09
N GLU A 264 -12.99 37.80 -39.91
CA GLU A 264 -13.89 38.91 -39.64
C GLU A 264 -13.17 40.27 -39.73
N GLU A 265 -11.98 40.40 -39.12
CA GLU A 265 -11.14 41.60 -39.24
C GLU A 265 -10.74 41.88 -40.69
N ASN A 266 -10.30 40.85 -41.42
CA ASN A 266 -9.99 40.97 -42.84
C ASN A 266 -11.19 41.44 -43.68
N TYR A 267 -12.40 40.99 -43.33
CA TYR A 267 -13.62 41.45 -43.99
C TYR A 267 -13.92 42.92 -43.66
N GLY A 268 -13.74 43.33 -42.40
CA GLY A 268 -13.85 44.72 -41.94
C GLY A 268 -12.89 45.64 -42.70
N ILE A 269 -11.60 45.31 -42.73
CA ILE A 269 -10.56 46.08 -43.43
C ILE A 269 -10.88 46.18 -44.92
N LYS A 270 -11.30 45.09 -45.58
CA LYS A 270 -11.71 45.12 -47.01
C LYS A 270 -12.87 46.07 -47.25
N ARG A 271 -13.84 46.12 -46.33
CA ARG A 271 -14.99 47.03 -46.42
C ARG A 271 -14.56 48.49 -46.28
N GLU A 272 -13.74 48.80 -45.27
CA GLU A 272 -13.19 50.16 -45.08
C GLU A 272 -12.35 50.60 -46.27
N LEU A 273 -11.46 49.73 -46.77
CA LEU A 273 -10.67 49.96 -47.98
C LEU A 273 -11.56 50.31 -49.18
N ALA A 274 -12.67 49.60 -49.36
CA ALA A 274 -13.62 49.89 -50.44
C ALA A 274 -14.26 51.28 -50.29
N VAL A 275 -14.63 51.67 -49.07
CA VAL A 275 -15.17 53.01 -48.78
C VAL A 275 -14.13 54.10 -49.07
N VAL A 276 -12.90 53.94 -48.58
CA VAL A 276 -11.81 54.91 -48.80
C VAL A 276 -11.48 55.02 -50.29
N ARG A 277 -11.43 53.89 -51.02
CA ARG A 277 -11.23 53.90 -52.48
C ARG A 277 -12.33 54.68 -53.21
N GLN A 278 -13.59 54.49 -52.83
CA GLN A 278 -14.72 55.22 -53.40
C GLN A 278 -14.60 56.72 -53.12
N GLN A 279 -14.23 57.10 -51.90
CA GLN A 279 -14.00 58.50 -51.52
C GLN A 279 -12.86 59.12 -52.33
N CYS A 280 -11.71 58.45 -52.44
CA CYS A 280 -10.59 58.89 -53.28
C CYS A 280 -10.99 59.07 -54.75
N SER A 281 -11.80 58.18 -55.30
CA SER A 281 -12.35 58.36 -56.65
C SER A 281 -13.19 59.64 -56.74
N SER A 282 -14.12 59.84 -55.80
CA SER A 282 -15.01 61.01 -55.82
C SER A 282 -14.29 62.34 -55.60
N THR A 283 -13.24 62.37 -54.76
CA THR A 283 -12.40 63.55 -54.55
C THR A 283 -11.51 63.80 -55.76
N SER A 284 -10.97 62.76 -56.40
CA SER A 284 -10.27 62.86 -57.67
C SER A 284 -11.17 63.44 -58.77
N ASP A 285 -12.41 62.96 -58.91
CA ASP A 285 -13.39 63.50 -59.88
C ASP A 285 -13.75 64.96 -59.59
N SER A 286 -13.85 65.32 -58.31
CA SER A 286 -14.14 66.69 -57.89
C SER A 286 -12.95 67.63 -58.13
N LEU A 287 -11.72 67.14 -57.91
CA LEU A 287 -10.49 67.86 -58.25
C LEU A 287 -10.39 68.08 -59.75
N GLN A 288 -10.67 67.05 -60.56
CA GLN A 288 -10.70 67.15 -62.02
C GLN A 288 -11.69 68.23 -62.48
N ARG A 289 -12.93 68.19 -61.97
CA ARG A 289 -13.94 69.23 -62.28
C ARG A 289 -13.51 70.63 -61.87
N ALA A 290 -12.88 70.78 -60.70
CA ALA A 290 -12.34 72.07 -60.27
C ALA A 290 -11.19 72.55 -61.18
N GLN A 291 -10.31 71.65 -61.61
CA GLN A 291 -9.25 71.96 -62.58
C GLN A 291 -9.82 72.39 -63.93
N ASP A 292 -10.84 71.69 -64.44
CA ASP A 292 -11.53 72.06 -65.69
C ASP A 292 -12.18 73.44 -65.56
N THR A 293 -12.84 73.72 -64.42
CA THR A 293 -13.44 75.03 -64.13
C THR A 293 -12.38 76.14 -64.03
N ILE A 294 -11.23 75.87 -63.40
CA ILE A 294 -10.10 76.82 -63.36
C ILE A 294 -9.58 77.08 -64.78
N GLN A 295 -9.46 76.06 -65.63
CA GLN A 295 -9.06 76.22 -67.02
C GLN A 295 -10.08 77.07 -67.81
N GLU A 296 -11.39 76.87 -67.60
CA GLU A 296 -12.44 77.68 -68.19
C GLU A 296 -12.39 79.13 -67.71
N LEU A 297 -12.26 79.37 -66.40
CA LEU A 297 -12.12 80.72 -65.85
C LEU A 297 -10.85 81.42 -66.34
N GLN A 298 -9.74 80.69 -66.52
CA GLN A 298 -8.53 81.22 -67.14
C GLN A 298 -8.72 81.54 -68.63
N LYS A 299 -9.54 80.76 -69.36
CA LYS A 299 -9.94 81.05 -70.74
C LYS A 299 -10.83 82.30 -70.80
N HIS A 300 -11.82 82.39 -69.93
CA HIS A 300 -12.72 83.54 -69.83
C HIS A 300 -11.99 84.83 -69.38
N LYS A 301 -11.01 84.74 -68.48
CA LYS A 301 -10.08 85.84 -68.14
C LYS A 301 -9.24 86.28 -69.32
N ARG A 302 -8.81 85.34 -70.19
CA ARG A 302 -8.13 85.67 -71.47
C ARG A 302 -9.07 86.37 -72.46
N ASP A 303 -10.37 86.07 -72.41
CA ASP A 303 -11.36 86.70 -73.28
C ASP A 303 -11.80 88.10 -72.78
N LEU A 304 -11.97 88.29 -71.48
CA LEU A 304 -12.18 89.61 -70.85
C LEU A 304 -10.95 90.54 -71.00
N GLY A 305 -9.75 89.98 -71.14
CA GLY A 305 -8.53 90.73 -71.45
C GLY A 305 -8.47 91.29 -72.88
N LYS A 306 -9.39 90.90 -73.78
CA LYS A 306 -9.43 91.38 -75.17
C LYS A 306 -10.43 92.54 -75.41
N GLY A 307 -11.09 93.02 -74.35
CA GLY A 307 -12.26 93.90 -74.46
C GLY A 307 -12.17 95.31 -73.89
N VAL A 308 -11.01 95.89 -73.56
CA VAL A 308 -10.90 97.34 -73.27
C VAL A 308 -9.50 97.85 -73.67
N VAL A 309 -9.42 98.57 -74.80
CA VAL A 309 -8.27 99.40 -75.18
C VAL A 309 -8.79 100.79 -75.54
N ARG A 310 -8.08 101.81 -75.02
CA ARG A 310 -8.10 103.28 -75.25
C ARG A 310 -8.61 104.04 -74.01
N ARG A 311 -7.88 104.98 -73.38
CA ARG A 311 -6.64 105.71 -73.71
C ARG A 311 -6.04 106.33 -72.42
N THR A 312 -4.72 106.23 -72.27
CA THR A 312 -3.69 107.22 -71.81
C THR A 312 -4.09 108.64 -71.35
N PRO A 313 -3.18 109.43 -70.71
CA PRO A 313 -2.01 109.10 -69.86
C PRO A 313 -1.88 110.02 -68.60
N ILE A 314 -0.91 109.76 -67.69
CA ILE A 314 0.06 110.75 -67.15
C ILE A 314 1.02 110.09 -66.14
N CYS A 315 2.31 110.38 -66.36
CA CYS A 315 3.52 110.44 -65.50
C CYS A 315 3.36 110.25 -63.97
N ARG A 316 4.33 109.76 -63.17
CA ARG A 316 5.79 109.58 -63.31
C ARG A 316 6.32 108.79 -62.09
N GLN A 317 7.46 108.12 -62.32
CA GLN A 317 8.59 107.85 -61.40
C GLN A 317 8.41 106.81 -60.26
N ARG A 318 9.12 105.67 -60.33
CA ARG A 318 10.53 105.36 -59.93
C ARG A 318 10.57 105.07 -58.41
N VAL A 319 10.96 103.88 -57.95
CA VAL A 319 12.32 103.40 -57.59
C VAL A 319 12.22 101.85 -57.42
N GLN A 320 12.87 101.00 -58.24
CA GLN A 320 14.13 100.24 -57.98
C GLN A 320 14.30 99.74 -56.53
N ALA A 321 14.81 98.58 -56.16
CA ALA A 321 15.35 97.36 -56.75
C ALA A 321 15.85 96.52 -55.54
N GLY A 322 16.18 95.23 -55.72
CA GLY A 322 17.02 94.48 -54.76
C GLY A 322 16.39 93.20 -54.21
N TRP A 323 16.42 92.08 -54.95
CA TRP A 323 17.41 90.99 -54.81
C TRP A 323 17.34 90.23 -53.47
N VAL A 324 16.69 89.06 -53.44
CA VAL A 324 17.31 87.71 -53.55
C VAL A 324 18.18 87.35 -52.34
N ARG A 325 17.76 86.37 -51.51
CA ARG A 325 18.32 85.00 -51.43
C ARG A 325 17.82 84.22 -50.18
N THR A 326 17.40 82.97 -50.43
CA THR A 326 17.62 81.71 -49.69
C THR A 326 17.28 81.48 -48.20
N LEU A 327 16.61 80.31 -48.02
CA LEU A 327 16.74 79.25 -47.00
C LEU A 327 16.14 79.45 -45.60
N GLY A 328 15.43 78.40 -45.15
CA GLY A 328 15.31 78.06 -43.72
C GLY A 328 13.93 77.62 -43.23
N GLU A 329 13.68 76.30 -43.25
CA GLU A 329 13.25 75.46 -42.11
C GLU A 329 11.98 75.72 -41.26
N GLN A 330 11.40 74.56 -40.85
CA GLN A 330 10.44 74.24 -39.76
C GLN A 330 8.95 74.54 -40.04
N TRP A 331 8.03 73.57 -40.00
CA TRP A 331 7.88 72.39 -39.12
C TRP A 331 7.45 71.11 -39.83
#